data_AF-X1TIU4-F1
#
_entry.id   AF-X1TIU4-F1
#
_cell.length_a   1.000
_cell.length_b   1.000
_cell.length_c   1.000
_cell.angle_alpha   90.00
_cell.angle_beta   90.00
_cell.angle_gamma   90.00
#
_symmetry.space_group_name_H-M   'P 1'
#
loop_
_entity.id
_entity.type
_entity.pdbx_description
1 polymer ?
#
loop_
_entity_poly.entity_id
_entity_poly.type
_entity_poly.pdbx_seq_one_letter_code
_entity_poly.pdbx_strand_id
1 'polypeptide(L)' 'MDITVTALNHYPYEDSIVVIPPSGPYVGFLKSIIDDVSGGNGDGIANPGETIDWEMWVKNYGSADANGVYGLLSIS' A
#
# COMPACT_ATOMS: atom_id res chain seq x y z
N MET A 1 -14.41 7.47 -0.06
CA MET A 1 -15.83 7.80 0.15
C MET A 1 -16.06 7.71 1.64
N ASP A 2 -16.66 8.74 2.22
CA ASP A 2 -16.92 8.76 3.65
C ASP A 2 -18.33 8.24 3.92
N ILE A 3 -18.47 7.47 5.00
CA ILE A 3 -19.73 6.91 5.47
C ILE A 3 -20.00 7.42 6.88
N THR A 4 -21.26 7.77 7.14
CA THR A 4 -21.74 8.16 8.46
C THR A 4 -22.97 7.32 8.80
N VAL A 5 -22.90 6.56 9.89
CA VAL A 5 -24.01 5.77 10.43
C VAL A 5 -24.58 6.50 11.63
N THR A 6 -25.88 6.82 11.58
CA THR A 6 -26.59 7.52 12.65
C THR A 6 -27.70 6.67 13.25
N ALA A 7 -27.89 6.75 14.56
CA ALA A 7 -29.03 6.16 15.26
C ALA A 7 -29.58 7.13 16.32
N LEU A 8 -30.87 7.01 16.65
CA LEU A 8 -31.49 7.84 17.68
C LEU A 8 -30.74 7.69 19.02
N ASN A 9 -30.36 8.81 19.62
CA ASN A 9 -29.61 8.89 20.88
C ASN A 9 -28.23 8.19 20.87
N HIS A 10 -27.57 8.11 19.71
CA HIS A 10 -26.19 7.62 19.59
C HIS A 10 -25.30 8.66 18.91
N TYR A 11 -24.00 8.64 19.25
CA TYR A 11 -23.01 9.39 18.48
C TYR A 11 -22.90 8.79 17.07
N PRO A 12 -22.81 9.62 16.03
CA PRO A 12 -22.53 9.14 14.68
C PRO A 12 -21.25 8.33 14.64
N TYR A 13 -21.28 7.21 13.92
CA TYR A 13 -20.08 6.47 13.58
C TYR A 13 -19.65 6.89 12.18
N GLU A 14 -18.41 7.37 12.06
CA GLU A 14 -17.82 7.81 10.81
C GLU A 14 -16.70 6.85 10.42
N ASP A 15 -16.68 6.48 9.15
CA ASP A 15 -15.64 5.64 8.57
C ASP A 15 -15.49 5.97 7.08
N SER A 16 -14.52 5.36 6.41
CA SER A 16 -14.26 5.56 5.00
C SER A 16 -14.09 4.24 4.26
N ILE A 17 -14.53 4.21 3.01
CA ILE A 17 -14.27 3.12 2.08
C ILE A 17 -13.44 3.61 0.90
N VAL A 18 -12.53 2.75 0.45
CA VAL A 18 -11.78 2.97 -0.78
C VAL A 18 -12.70 2.68 -1.97
N VAL A 19 -12.82 3.66 -2.88
CA VAL A 19 -13.54 3.49 -4.14
C VAL A 19 -12.53 3.21 -5.24
N ILE A 20 -12.67 2.08 -5.90
CA ILE A 20 -11.86 1.74 -7.08
C ILE A 20 -12.63 2.09 -8.36
N PRO A 21 -11.93 2.41 -9.47
CA PRO A 21 -12.59 2.64 -10.75
C PRO A 21 -13.46 1.45 -11.17
N PRO A 22 -14.68 1.67 -11.70
CA PRO A 22 -15.57 0.58 -12.14
C PRO A 22 -15.06 -0.13 -13.40
N SER A 23 -14.11 0.47 -14.12
CA SER A 23 -13.51 -0.08 -15.33
C SER A 23 -12.08 0.40 -15.52
N GLY A 24 -11.26 -0.41 -16.18
CA GLY A 24 -9.86 -0.09 -16.46
C GLY A 24 -8.90 -0.66 -15.42
N PRO A 25 -7.58 -0.47 -15.60
CA PRO A 25 -6.58 -0.90 -14.62
C PRO A 25 -6.59 0.01 -13.39
N TYR A 26 -6.34 -0.57 -12.22
CA TYR A 26 -6.16 0.16 -10.97
C TYR A 26 -5.09 -0.54 -10.15
N VAL A 27 -3.85 -0.09 -10.28
CA VAL A 27 -2.70 -0.64 -9.58
C VAL A 27 -2.52 0.07 -8.24
N GLY A 28 -2.57 -0.69 -7.15
CA GLY A 28 -2.32 -0.20 -5.80
C GLY A 28 -1.19 -0.97 -5.12
N PHE A 29 -0.61 -0.36 -4.08
CA PHE A 29 0.31 -1.04 -3.18
C PHE A 29 -0.38 -2.25 -2.53
N LEU A 30 0.34 -3.37 -2.44
CA LEU A 30 -0.13 -4.55 -1.74
C LEU A 30 0.65 -4.75 -0.45
N LYS A 31 1.97 -4.84 -0.55
CA LYS A 31 2.89 -5.00 0.57
C LYS A 31 4.33 -4.74 0.14
N SER A 32 5.22 -4.63 1.12
CA SER A 32 6.66 -4.66 0.93
C SER A 32 7.34 -5.38 2.08
N ILE A 33 8.55 -5.88 1.83
CA ILE A 33 9.42 -6.50 2.83
C ILE A 33 10.81 -5.93 2.64
N ILE A 34 11.49 -5.64 3.74
CA ILE A 34 12.92 -5.30 3.76
C ILE A 34 13.65 -6.52 4.32
N ASP A 35 14.57 -7.07 3.54
CA ASP A 35 15.51 -8.09 4.00
C ASP A 35 16.89 -7.44 4.16
N ASP A 36 17.37 -7.42 5.40
CA ASP A 36 18.67 -6.88 5.77
C ASP A 36 19.57 -7.96 6.40
N VAL A 37 19.23 -9.26 6.28
CA VAL A 37 19.97 -10.34 6.98
C VAL A 37 21.42 -10.47 6.51
N SER A 38 21.68 -10.26 5.22
CA SER A 38 23.03 -10.41 4.65
C SER A 38 23.88 -9.14 4.74
N GLY A 39 23.26 -7.97 4.91
CA GLY A 39 23.92 -6.66 4.81
C GLY A 39 23.65 -5.70 5.98
N GLY A 40 22.95 -6.17 7.01
CA GLY A 40 22.51 -5.41 8.18
C GLY A 40 22.39 -6.28 9.42
N ASN A 41 21.33 -6.07 10.21
CA ASN A 41 21.18 -6.65 11.53
C ASN A 41 20.00 -7.65 11.65
N GLY A 42 19.19 -7.78 10.61
CA GLY A 42 18.11 -8.75 10.48
C GLY A 42 16.80 -8.36 11.16
N ASP A 43 16.58 -7.08 11.46
CA ASP A 43 15.34 -6.60 12.11
C ASP A 43 14.25 -6.16 11.12
N GLY A 44 14.53 -6.19 9.81
CA GLY A 44 13.59 -5.78 8.77
C GLY A 44 13.37 -4.27 8.72
N ILE A 45 14.26 -3.49 9.32
CA ILE A 45 14.27 -2.02 9.30
C ILE A 45 15.51 -1.57 8.53
N ALA A 46 15.34 -0.63 7.61
CA ALA A 46 16.48 -0.04 6.92
C ALA A 46 17.25 0.92 7.84
N ASN A 47 18.48 0.59 8.24
CA ASN A 47 19.32 1.46 9.06
C ASN A 47 20.52 2.05 8.28
N PRO A 48 21.08 3.19 8.74
CA PRO A 48 22.26 3.79 8.12
C PRO A 48 23.46 2.84 8.08
N GLY A 49 24.04 2.67 6.89
CA GLY A 49 25.22 1.83 6.67
C GLY A 49 24.90 0.37 6.32
N GLU A 50 23.63 -0.03 6.33
CA GLU A 50 23.21 -1.37 5.93
C GLU A 50 22.98 -1.44 4.42
N THR A 51 23.22 -2.62 3.85
CA THR A 51 22.75 -2.99 2.50
C THR A 51 21.51 -3.84 2.66
N ILE A 52 20.42 -3.45 2.00
CA ILE A 52 19.12 -4.12 2.10
C ILE A 52 18.62 -4.56 0.73
N ASP A 53 17.85 -5.64 0.72
CA ASP A 53 16.99 -6.03 -0.39
C ASP A 53 15.56 -5.60 -0.09
N TRP A 54 15.04 -4.67 -0.90
CA TRP A 54 13.67 -4.15 -0.73
C TRP A 54 12.73 -4.75 -1.77
N GLU A 55 11.92 -5.69 -1.34
CA GLU A 55 10.90 -6.33 -2.17
C GLU A 55 9.56 -5.58 -2.06
N MET A 56 8.94 -5.31 -3.22
CA MET A 56 7.66 -4.61 -3.30
C MET A 56 6.69 -5.35 -4.20
N TRP A 57 5.43 -5.43 -3.76
CA TRP A 57 4.34 -6.00 -4.53
C TRP A 57 3.26 -4.95 -4.75
N VAL A 58 2.80 -4.88 -5.98
CA VAL A 58 1.61 -4.13 -6.36
C VAL A 58 0.54 -5.11 -6.83
N LYS A 59 -0.72 -4.69 -6.71
CA LYS A 59 -1.87 -5.46 -7.18
C LYS A 59 -2.74 -4.58 -8.07
N ASN A 60 -3.08 -5.11 -9.24
CA ASN A 60 -4.13 -4.55 -10.06
C ASN A 60 -5.50 -5.01 -9.51
N TYR A 61 -6.28 -4.10 -8.94
CA TYR A 61 -7.66 -4.36 -8.52
C TYR A 61 -8.68 -3.97 -9.60
N GLY A 62 -8.21 -3.44 -10.73
CA GLY A 62 -9.04 -3.07 -11.86
C GLY A 62 -9.52 -4.26 -12.68
N SER A 63 -10.42 -3.99 -13.62
CA SER A 63 -11.05 -5.01 -14.48
C SER A 63 -10.34 -5.22 -15.82
N ALA A 64 -9.26 -4.48 -16.09
CA ALA A 64 -8.45 -4.59 -17.31
C ALA A 64 -6.95 -4.69 -16.97
N ASP A 65 -6.17 -5.23 -17.89
CA ASP A 65 -4.72 -5.41 -17.73
C ASP A 65 -3.99 -4.08 -17.56
N ALA A 66 -3.11 -4.02 -16.55
CA ALA A 66 -2.20 -2.91 -16.33
C ALA A 66 -0.90 -3.15 -17.08
N ASN A 67 -0.64 -2.35 -18.11
CA ASN A 67 0.56 -2.45 -18.95
C ASN A 67 1.54 -1.32 -18.61
N GLY A 68 2.84 -1.59 -18.69
CA GLY A 68 3.88 -0.57 -18.45
C GLY A 68 3.93 -0.04 -17.02
N VAL A 69 3.66 -0.89 -16.03
CA VAL A 69 3.69 -0.51 -14.61
C VAL A 69 5.13 -0.22 -14.19
N TYR A 70 5.39 0.99 -13.71
CA TYR A 70 6.66 1.40 -13.11
C TYR A 70 6.41 2.10 -11.77
N GLY A 71 7.41 2.05 -10.88
CA GLY A 71 7.42 2.74 -9.61
C GLY A 71 8.55 3.76 -9.54
N LEU A 72 8.36 4.79 -8.72
CA LEU A 72 9.42 5.73 -8.36
C LEU A 72 9.83 5.45 -6.93
N LEU A 73 11.13 5.22 -6.72
CA LEU A 73 11.71 5.08 -5.39
C LEU A 73 12.39 6.40 -5.02
N SER A 74 12.02 6.96 -3.87
CA SER A 74 12.62 8.19 -3.32
C SER A 74 12.84 8.06 -1.83
N ILE A 75 13.93 8.66 -1.36
CA ILE A 75 14.16 8.94 0.06
C ILE A 75 13.72 10.38 0.33
N SER A 76 12.97 10.60 1.41
CA SER A 76 12.53 11.92 1.88
C SER A 76 13.45 12.48 2.96
#